data_AF-A0A7V8YQH5-F1
#
_entry.id   AF-A0A7V8YQH5-F1
#
_cell.length_a   1.000
_cell.length_b   1.000
_cell.length_c   1.000
_cell.angle_alpha   90.00
_cell.angle_beta   90.00
_cell.angle_gamma   90.00
#
_symmetry.space_group_name_H-M   'P 1'
#
loop_
_entity.id
_entity.type
_entity.pdbx_description
1 polymer ?
#
loop_
_entity_poly.entity_id
_entity_poly.type
_entity_poly.pdbx_seq_one_letter_code
_entity_poly.pdbx_strand_id
1 'polypeptide(L)'
;MPEPATRRARDWLPRIAGTGVLVAFAVLVASVRSFTWPALVLTAVAGMAVLVMAARGPEPGRAAPPRRGLAHWGVLAGAVVAWELLVFVQSPRDEHPTISSMLDGADAHPPLRAALFVGWILLGRELARR
;
A
#
# COMPACT_ATOMS: atom_id res chain seq x y z
N MET A 1 38.82 -19.48 4.87
CA MET A 1 38.28 -18.13 4.58
C MET A 1 37.29 -18.26 3.41
N PRO A 2 35.97 -18.17 3.62
CA PRO A 2 35.00 -18.32 2.53
C PRO A 2 34.92 -17.07 1.64
N GLU A 3 34.84 -17.29 0.32
CA GLU A 3 34.87 -16.29 -0.75
C GLU A 3 33.79 -15.18 -0.64
N PRO A 4 34.11 -13.94 -1.05
CA PRO A 4 33.18 -12.81 -1.06
C PRO A 4 31.98 -12.97 -2.02
N ALA A 5 32.04 -13.88 -3.00
CA ALA A 5 30.96 -14.13 -3.96
C ALA A 5 29.73 -14.79 -3.32
N THR A 6 29.94 -15.70 -2.36
CA THR A 6 28.88 -16.47 -1.70
C THR A 6 28.00 -15.63 -0.76
N ARG A 7 28.56 -14.56 -0.16
CA ARG A 7 27.80 -13.60 0.65
C ARG A 7 26.82 -12.79 -0.20
N ARG A 8 27.27 -12.31 -1.38
CA ARG A 8 26.42 -11.55 -2.30
C ARG A 8 25.23 -12.38 -2.79
N ALA A 9 25.42 -13.63 -3.20
CA ALA A 9 24.32 -14.49 -3.64
C ALA A 9 23.28 -14.77 -2.53
N ARG A 10 23.76 -14.98 -1.29
CA ARG A 10 22.91 -15.25 -0.12
C ARG A 10 22.03 -14.07 0.29
N ASP A 11 22.48 -12.84 0.08
CA ASP A 11 21.72 -11.63 0.40
C ASP A 11 20.71 -11.26 -0.69
N TRP A 12 20.85 -11.81 -1.90
CA TRP A 12 19.96 -11.54 -3.04
C TRP A 12 18.76 -12.48 -3.10
N LEU A 13 18.91 -13.73 -2.68
CA LEU A 13 17.84 -14.72 -2.56
C LEU A 13 16.62 -14.21 -1.75
N PRO A 14 16.77 -13.64 -0.54
CA PRO A 14 15.62 -13.11 0.22
C PRO A 14 15.00 -11.87 -0.44
N ARG A 15 15.76 -11.08 -1.21
CA ARG A 15 15.25 -9.91 -1.95
C ARG A 15 14.42 -10.33 -3.15
N ILE A 16 14.88 -11.33 -3.91
CA ILE A 16 14.15 -11.90 -5.04
C ILE A 16 12.89 -12.61 -4.54
N ALA A 17 13.01 -13.41 -3.47
CA ALA A 17 11.86 -14.07 -2.84
C ALA A 17 10.83 -13.04 -2.33
N GLY A 18 11.27 -11.98 -1.65
CA GLY A 18 10.38 -10.91 -1.19
C GLY A 18 9.70 -10.15 -2.34
N THR A 19 10.42 -9.91 -3.45
CA THR A 19 9.86 -9.30 -4.66
C THR A 19 8.85 -10.24 -5.33
N GLY A 20 9.15 -11.53 -5.43
CA GLY A 20 8.25 -12.55 -5.97
C GLY A 20 6.98 -12.70 -5.15
N VAL A 21 7.08 -12.72 -3.82
CA VAL A 21 5.92 -12.74 -2.90
C VAL A 21 5.09 -11.47 -3.08
N LEU A 22 5.73 -10.31 -3.22
CA LEU A 22 5.01 -9.05 -3.43
C LEU A 22 4.25 -9.04 -4.76
N VAL A 23 4.88 -9.49 -5.84
CA VAL A 23 4.25 -9.58 -7.16
C VAL A 23 3.11 -10.60 -7.14
N ALA A 24 3.31 -11.77 -6.53
CA ALA A 24 2.26 -12.78 -6.38
C ALA A 24 1.08 -12.26 -5.56
N PHE A 25 1.35 -11.55 -4.46
CA PHE A 25 0.33 -10.91 -3.64
C PHE A 25 -0.40 -9.80 -4.40
N ALA A 26 0.30 -8.97 -5.17
CA ALA A 26 -0.28 -7.93 -6.00
C ALA A 26 -1.23 -8.51 -7.06
N VAL A 27 -0.81 -9.59 -7.73
CA VAL A 27 -1.65 -10.31 -8.71
C VAL A 27 -2.88 -10.92 -8.04
N LEU A 28 -2.71 -11.53 -6.86
CA LEU A 28 -3.81 -12.11 -6.10
C LEU A 28 -4.83 -11.04 -5.68
N VAL A 29 -4.37 -9.90 -5.16
CA VAL A 29 -5.22 -8.77 -4.80
C VAL A 29 -5.92 -8.17 -6.03
N ALA A 30 -5.24 -8.10 -7.18
CA ALA A 30 -5.83 -7.63 -8.43
C ALA A 30 -6.90 -8.58 -8.98
N SER A 31 -6.83 -9.88 -8.69
CA SER A 31 -7.80 -10.88 -9.14
C SER A 31 -9.12 -10.92 -8.35
N VAL A 32 -9.19 -10.23 -7.20
CA VAL A 32 -10.37 -10.26 -6.33
C VAL A 32 -11.16 -8.96 -6.44
N ARG A 33 -12.48 -9.05 -6.66
CA ARG A 33 -13.35 -7.87 -6.67
C ARG A 33 -13.35 -7.17 -5.31
N SER A 34 -13.34 -5.84 -5.34
CA SER A 34 -13.39 -4.99 -4.15
C SER A 34 -14.69 -5.26 -3.37
N PHE A 35 -14.65 -5.10 -2.04
CA PHE A 35 -15.79 -5.31 -1.13
C PHE A 35 -16.38 -6.72 -1.10
N THR A 36 -15.58 -7.74 -1.41
CA THR A 36 -15.96 -9.14 -1.26
C THR A 36 -15.28 -9.77 -0.04
N TRP A 37 -15.90 -10.81 0.53
CA TRP A 37 -15.32 -11.60 1.63
C TRP A 37 -13.87 -12.05 1.37
N PRO A 38 -13.51 -12.54 0.17
CA PRO A 38 -12.13 -12.89 -0.14
C PRO A 38 -11.15 -11.70 -0.08
N ALA A 39 -11.57 -10.50 -0.52
CA ALA A 39 -10.73 -9.31 -0.43
C ALA A 39 -10.44 -8.94 1.03
N LEU A 40 -11.48 -8.98 1.88
CA LEU A 40 -11.34 -8.72 3.30
C LEU A 40 -10.38 -9.70 3.99
N VAL A 41 -10.49 -11.00 3.68
CA VAL A 41 -9.58 -12.02 4.22
C VAL A 41 -8.14 -11.77 3.77
N LEU A 42 -7.91 -11.49 2.48
CA LEU A 42 -6.57 -11.21 1.95
C LEU A 42 -5.94 -9.98 2.62
N THR A 43 -6.70 -8.89 2.75
CA THR A 43 -6.23 -7.68 3.41
C THR A 43 -5.97 -7.91 4.90
N ALA A 44 -6.84 -8.64 5.59
CA ALA A 44 -6.66 -8.97 7.00
C ALA A 44 -5.40 -9.82 7.23
N VAL A 45 -5.19 -10.85 6.40
CA VAL A 45 -4.00 -11.71 6.48
C VAL A 45 -2.72 -10.91 6.22
N ALA A 46 -2.70 -10.07 5.19
CA ALA A 46 -1.55 -9.23 4.88
C ALA A 46 -1.26 -8.20 5.99
N GLY A 47 -2.31 -7.55 6.51
CA GLY A 47 -2.21 -6.63 7.64
C GLY A 47 -1.66 -7.32 8.89
N MET A 48 -2.16 -8.52 9.18
CA MET A 48 -1.68 -9.32 10.30
C MET A 48 -0.23 -9.74 10.13
N ALA A 49 0.18 -10.15 8.93
CA ALA A 49 1.56 -10.48 8.62
C ALA A 49 2.49 -9.27 8.86
N VAL A 50 2.10 -8.07 8.42
CA VAL A 50 2.85 -6.83 8.67
C VAL A 50 2.95 -6.52 10.16
N LEU A 51 1.85 -6.66 10.92
CA LEU A 51 1.85 -6.43 12.37
C LEU A 51 2.76 -7.42 13.10
N VAL A 52 2.71 -8.71 12.73
CA VAL A 52 3.58 -9.75 13.30
C VAL A 52 5.05 -9.48 12.95
N MET A 53 5.34 -9.08 11.71
CA MET A 53 6.70 -8.71 11.30
C MET A 53 7.20 -7.47 12.05
N ALA A 54 6.35 -6.46 12.25
CA ALA A 54 6.69 -5.26 13.01
C ALA A 54 6.96 -5.60 14.49
N ALA A 55 6.15 -6.47 15.09
CA ALA A 55 6.31 -6.89 16.49
C ALA A 55 7.53 -7.80 16.72
N ARG A 56 8.01 -8.50 15.68
CA ARG A 56 9.18 -9.40 15.74
C ARG A 56 10.49 -8.73 15.30
N GLY A 57 10.43 -7.55 14.70
CA GLY A 57 11.62 -6.80 14.28
C GLY A 57 12.36 -6.20 15.48
N PRO A 58 13.67 -5.94 15.37
CA PRO A 58 14.38 -5.15 16.38
C PRO A 58 13.69 -3.79 16.47
N GLU A 59 13.17 -3.42 17.65
CA GLU A 59 12.63 -2.09 17.94
C GLU A 59 13.75 -1.06 17.72
N PRO A 60 13.78 -0.33 16.58
CA PRO A 60 14.70 0.78 16.44
C PRO A 60 14.12 1.86 17.33
N GLY A 61 14.85 2.30 18.37
CA GLY A 61 14.39 3.27 19.38
C GLY A 61 13.46 4.32 18.77
N ARG A 62 12.16 4.05 18.85
CA ARG A 62 11.20 4.66 17.95
C ARG A 62 10.83 5.99 18.58
N ALA A 63 11.47 7.06 18.13
CA ALA A 63 11.06 8.40 18.51
C ALA A 63 9.57 8.51 18.19
N ALA A 64 8.77 8.94 19.19
CA ALA A 64 7.35 9.18 18.96
C ALA A 64 7.21 10.09 17.73
N PRO A 65 6.39 9.73 16.73
CA PRO A 65 6.25 10.55 15.54
C PRO A 65 5.87 11.96 15.96
N PRO A 66 6.50 13.01 15.39
CA PRO A 66 6.24 14.37 15.81
C PRO A 66 4.75 14.66 15.63
N ARG A 67 4.07 15.06 16.71
CA ARG A 67 2.61 15.34 16.72
C ARG A 67 2.18 16.29 15.60
N ARG A 68 3.06 17.22 15.22
CA ARG A 68 2.88 18.10 14.06
C ARG A 68 2.70 17.30 12.77
N GLY A 69 3.52 16.28 12.49
CA GLY A 69 3.38 15.45 11.29
C GLY A 69 2.00 14.79 11.20
N LEU A 70 1.50 14.25 12.32
CA LEU A 70 0.17 13.67 12.37
C LEU A 70 -0.94 14.70 12.11
N ALA A 71 -0.82 15.91 12.64
CA ALA A 71 -1.78 16.99 12.41
C ALA A 71 -1.84 17.41 10.93
N HIS A 72 -0.70 17.53 10.24
CA HIS A 72 -0.68 17.85 8.81
C HIS A 72 -1.35 16.76 7.98
N TRP A 73 -1.07 15.48 8.29
CA TRP A 73 -1.76 14.36 7.63
C TRP A 73 -3.26 14.35 7.91
N GLY A 74 -3.67 14.67 9.14
CA GLY A 74 -5.09 14.80 9.50
C GLY A 74 -5.79 15.92 8.74
N VAL A 75 -5.15 17.08 8.60
CA VAL A 75 -5.68 18.22 7.81
C VAL A 75 -5.77 17.86 6.34
N LEU A 76 -4.73 17.24 5.75
CA LEU A 76 -4.76 16.81 4.35
C LEU A 76 -5.86 15.77 4.10
N ALA A 77 -5.98 14.77 4.98
CA ALA A 77 -7.04 13.76 4.88
C ALA A 77 -8.42 14.40 5.01
N GLY A 78 -8.61 15.32 5.97
CA GLY A 78 -9.87 16.05 6.14
C GLY A 78 -10.20 16.92 4.93
N ALA A 79 -9.22 17.59 4.33
CA ALA A 79 -9.41 18.39 3.12
C ALA A 79 -9.83 17.53 1.91
N VAL A 80 -9.22 16.35 1.74
CA VAL A 80 -9.61 15.39 0.70
C VAL A 80 -11.05 14.90 0.91
N VAL A 81 -11.42 14.55 2.15
CA VAL A 81 -12.79 14.12 2.47
C VAL A 81 -13.81 15.25 2.26
N ALA A 82 -13.48 16.47 2.66
CA ALA A 82 -14.35 17.63 2.44
C ALA A 82 -14.52 17.92 0.94
N TRP A 83 -13.45 17.84 0.17
CA TRP A 83 -13.48 17.98 -1.29
C TRP A 83 -14.35 16.89 -1.94
N GLU A 84 -14.18 15.63 -1.55
CA GLU A 84 -15.02 14.50 -1.98
C GLU A 84 -16.51 14.76 -1.74
N LEU A 85 -16.86 15.20 -0.52
CA LEU A 85 -18.25 15.48 -0.15
C LEU A 85 -18.83 16.67 -0.92
N LEU A 86 -18.03 17.72 -1.16
CA LEU A 86 -18.44 18.88 -1.94
C LEU A 86 -18.71 18.51 -3.39
N VAL A 87 -17.83 17.71 -4.00
CA VAL A 87 -18.01 17.22 -5.37
C VAL A 87 -19.21 16.28 -5.47
N PHE A 88 -19.43 15.43 -4.46
CA PHE A 88 -20.53 14.47 -4.44
C PHE A 88 -21.93 15.11 -4.49
N VAL A 89 -22.08 16.31 -3.90
CA VAL A 89 -23.34 17.06 -3.86
C VAL A 89 -23.54 18.00 -5.04
N GLN A 90 -22.52 18.23 -5.87
CA GLN A 90 -22.61 19.06 -7.07
C GLN A 90 -23.22 18.28 -8.25
N SER A 91 -24.02 18.96 -9.07
CA SER A 91 -24.62 18.43 -10.30
C SER A 91 -24.29 19.38 -11.46
N PRO A 92 -23.96 18.87 -12.67
CA PRO A 92 -23.97 17.46 -13.11
C PRO A 92 -22.75 16.66 -12.63
N ARG A 93 -22.95 15.38 -12.28
CA ARG A 93 -21.89 14.50 -11.74
C ARG A 93 -20.81 14.10 -12.76
N ASP A 94 -21.11 14.17 -14.05
CA ASP A 94 -20.19 13.74 -15.11
C ASP A 94 -18.98 14.67 -15.27
N GLU A 95 -19.07 15.92 -14.79
CA GLU A 95 -18.01 16.92 -14.90
C GLU A 95 -17.04 16.92 -13.70
N HIS A 96 -17.39 16.21 -12.61
CA HIS A 96 -16.63 16.24 -11.36
C HIS A 96 -16.44 14.82 -10.81
N PRO A 97 -15.58 13.99 -11.43
CA PRO A 97 -15.32 12.65 -10.92
C PRO A 97 -14.67 12.72 -9.53
N THR A 98 -15.33 12.09 -8.55
CA THR A 98 -14.75 11.80 -7.24
C THR A 98 -13.63 10.76 -7.39
N ILE A 99 -12.66 10.76 -6.47
CA ILE A 99 -11.67 9.68 -6.30
C ILE A 99 -12.38 8.32 -6.22
N SER A 100 -13.53 8.21 -5.55
CA SER A 100 -14.32 6.98 -5.54
C SER A 100 -14.77 6.56 -6.95
N SER A 101 -15.29 7.49 -7.76
CA SER A 101 -15.68 7.19 -9.15
C SER A 101 -14.50 6.83 -10.06
N MET A 102 -13.32 7.44 -9.82
CA MET A 102 -12.09 7.07 -10.51
C MET A 102 -11.62 5.67 -10.08
N LEU A 103 -11.77 5.31 -8.80
CA LEU A 103 -11.46 3.97 -8.30
C LEU A 103 -12.42 2.92 -8.85
N ASP A 104 -13.70 3.23 -9.01
CA ASP A 104 -14.66 2.34 -9.66
C ASP A 104 -14.25 2.06 -11.12
N GLY A 105 -13.78 3.08 -11.84
CA GLY A 105 -13.20 2.92 -13.18
C GLY A 105 -11.90 2.11 -13.19
N ALA A 106 -11.05 2.26 -12.16
CA ALA A 106 -9.85 1.45 -11.98
C ALA A 106 -10.18 -0.01 -11.62
N ASP A 107 -11.29 -0.24 -10.92
CA ASP A 107 -11.79 -1.57 -10.58
C ASP A 107 -12.22 -2.38 -11.80
N ALA A 108 -12.60 -1.70 -12.89
CA ALA A 108 -12.83 -2.34 -14.18
C ALA A 108 -11.55 -2.87 -14.85
N HIS A 109 -10.35 -2.46 -14.38
CA HIS A 109 -9.05 -2.76 -14.99
C HIS A 109 -8.08 -3.42 -13.99
N PRO A 110 -8.09 -4.77 -13.89
CA PRO A 110 -7.15 -5.53 -13.06
C PRO A 110 -5.66 -5.13 -13.18
N PRO A 111 -5.08 -4.84 -14.38
CA PRO A 111 -3.68 -4.45 -14.46
C PRO A 111 -3.39 -3.07 -13.84
N LEU A 112 -4.34 -2.13 -13.91
CA LEU A 112 -4.17 -0.81 -13.31
C LEU A 112 -4.12 -0.90 -11.77
N ARG A 113 -4.97 -1.76 -11.19
CA ARG A 113 -4.94 -2.05 -9.74
C ARG A 113 -3.61 -2.64 -9.29
N ALA A 114 -3.08 -3.60 -10.05
CA ALA A 114 -1.77 -4.19 -9.76
C ALA A 114 -0.66 -3.12 -9.80
N ALA A 115 -0.68 -2.23 -10.79
CA ALA A 115 0.29 -1.14 -10.91
C ALA A 115 0.21 -0.15 -9.74
N LEU A 116 -1.00 0.28 -9.33
CA LEU A 116 -1.22 1.15 -8.18
C LEU A 116 -0.72 0.49 -6.88
N PHE A 117 -1.02 -0.80 -6.69
CA PHE A 117 -0.57 -1.55 -5.52
C PHE A 117 0.96 -1.68 -5.45
N VAL A 118 1.61 -2.01 -6.57
CA VAL A 118 3.08 -2.06 -6.64
C VAL A 118 3.69 -0.67 -6.37
N GLY A 119 3.12 0.39 -6.96
CA GLY A 119 3.55 1.77 -6.73
C GLY A 119 3.48 2.18 -5.26
N TRP A 120 2.39 1.82 -4.57
CA TRP A 120 2.21 2.06 -3.14
C TRP A 120 3.31 1.41 -2.29
N ILE A 121 3.65 0.15 -2.58
CA ILE A 121 4.66 -0.58 -1.83
C ILE A 121 6.07 -0.03 -2.09
N LEU A 122 6.37 0.33 -3.35
CA LEU A 122 7.63 0.96 -3.71
C LEU A 122 7.80 2.31 -3.00
N LEU A 123 6.74 3.11 -2.94
CA LEU A 123 6.73 4.39 -2.23
C LEU A 123 6.97 4.20 -0.73
N GLY A 124 6.26 3.25 -0.10
CA GLY A 124 6.45 2.93 1.31
C GLY A 124 7.87 2.44 1.61
N ARG A 125 8.45 1.62 0.73
CA ARG A 125 9.84 1.17 0.83
C ARG A 125 10.84 2.31 0.66
N GLU A 126 10.57 3.29 -0.19
CA GLU A 126 11.42 4.48 -0.34
C GLU A 126 11.32 5.38 0.88
N LEU A 127 10.11 5.59 1.40
CA LEU A 127 9.90 6.38 2.60
C LEU A 127 10.56 5.75 3.83
N ALA A 128 10.52 4.43 3.96
CA ALA A 128 11.19 3.70 5.05
C ALA A 128 12.73 3.65 4.93
N ARG A 129 13.29 4.01 3.77
CA ARG A 129 14.75 4.09 3.55
C ARG A 129 15.34 5.47 3.83
N ARG A 130 14.49 6.49 3.96
CA ARG A 130 14.87 7.86 4.34
C ARG A 130 14.85 8.02 5.85
#